data_AF-A0A954P4G3-F1
#
_entry.id   AF-A0A954P4G3-F1
#
_cell.length_a   1.000
_cell.length_b   1.000
_cell.length_c   1.000
_cell.angle_alpha   90.00
_cell.angle_beta   90.00
_cell.angle_gamma   90.00
#
_symmetry.space_group_name_H-M   'P 1'
#
loop_
_entity.id
_entity.type
_entity.pdbx_description
1 polymer ?
#
loop_
_entity_poly.entity_id
_entity_poly.type
_entity_poly.pdbx_seq_one_letter_code
_entity_poly.pdbx_strand_id
1 'polypeptide(L)'
;MNLTRLAAFALSAVLTGLACSNCLRADEPSVSFRYEVLPALSKQGCSSGACHGSPSGKGGFRLSLRGFDPQFDRLTLLRGDRGRRTNRLVPRESLLLQKPT
;
A
#
# COMPACT_ATOMS: atom_id res chain seq x y z
N MET A 1 21.81 -20.01 49.68
CA MET A 1 20.94 -19.42 48.64
C MET A 1 19.88 -20.46 48.29
N ASN A 2 18.70 -20.35 48.91
CA ASN A 2 17.72 -21.45 48.92
C ASN A 2 16.98 -21.58 47.58
N LEU A 3 16.81 -22.83 47.11
CA LEU A 3 16.16 -23.21 45.85
C LEU A 3 14.80 -22.50 45.63
N THR A 4 14.09 -22.17 46.71
CA THR A 4 12.80 -21.47 46.67
C THR A 4 12.87 -20.06 46.08
N ARG A 5 14.01 -19.37 46.20
CA ARG A 5 14.20 -18.03 45.63
C ARG A 5 14.54 -18.04 44.14
N LEU A 6 15.19 -19.09 43.65
CA LEU A 6 15.49 -19.28 42.22
C LEU A 6 14.23 -19.61 41.41
N ALA A 7 13.35 -20.45 41.95
CA ALA A 7 12.06 -20.76 41.32
C ALA A 7 11.15 -19.52 41.19
N ALA A 8 11.13 -18.65 42.21
CA ALA A 8 10.33 -17.43 42.20
C ALA A 8 10.82 -16.40 41.15
N PHE A 9 12.14 -16.30 40.91
CA PHE A 9 12.72 -15.45 39.87
C PHE A 9 12.49 -16.01 38.46
N ALA A 10 12.54 -17.33 38.29
CA ALA A 10 12.26 -17.98 37.02
C ALA A 10 10.78 -17.85 36.62
N LEU A 11 9.86 -17.90 37.60
CA LEU A 11 8.42 -17.75 37.36
C LEU A 11 8.04 -16.31 36.96
N SER A 12 8.67 -15.29 37.56
CA SER A 12 8.39 -13.90 37.19
C SER A 12 8.88 -13.57 35.78
N ALA A 13 10.05 -14.06 35.36
CA ALA A 13 10.61 -13.80 34.03
C ALA A 13 9.77 -14.38 32.88
N VAL A 14 9.08 -15.51 33.10
CA VAL A 14 8.20 -16.13 32.10
C VAL A 14 6.87 -15.39 31.98
N LEU A 15 6.33 -14.86 33.08
CA LEU A 15 5.08 -14.08 33.09
C LEU A 15 5.22 -12.69 32.43
N THR A 16 6.41 -12.07 32.49
CA THR A 16 6.67 -10.78 31.82
C THR A 16 7.08 -10.92 30.33
N GLY A 17 7.45 -12.12 29.87
CA GLY A 17 7.91 -12.35 28.49
C GLY A 17 6.81 -12.59 27.46
N LEU A 18 5.55 -12.79 27.89
CA LEU A 18 4.44 -13.17 27.01
C LEU A 18 3.55 -11.98 26.57
N ALA A 19 3.76 -10.79 27.16
CA ALA A 19 3.07 -9.57 26.76
C ALA A 19 3.97 -8.78 25.80
N CYS A 20 3.50 -8.62 24.56
CA CYS A 20 4.02 -7.68 23.56
C CYS A 20 4.99 -8.21 22.49
N SER A 21 4.80 -9.41 21.96
CA SER A 21 5.30 -9.71 20.59
C SER A 21 4.53 -8.93 19.50
N ASN A 22 3.42 -8.26 19.84
CA ASN A 22 2.51 -7.67 18.85
C ASN A 22 2.21 -6.16 19.01
N CYS A 23 2.89 -5.42 19.91
CA CYS A 23 2.73 -3.96 19.98
C CYS A 23 3.77 -3.18 19.15
N LEU A 24 4.68 -3.88 18.44
CA LEU A 24 5.72 -3.27 17.58
C LEU A 24 5.23 -2.88 16.17
N ARG A 25 3.91 -2.71 15.96
CA ARG A 25 3.35 -2.33 14.65
C ARG A 25 2.65 -0.97 14.69
N ALA A 26 3.30 0.01 15.32
CA ALA A 26 2.72 1.34 15.52
C ALA A 26 3.39 2.46 14.70
N ASP A 27 4.31 2.17 13.77
CA ASP A 27 5.01 3.23 13.01
C ASP A 27 5.42 2.79 11.60
N GLU A 28 4.49 2.20 10.84
CA GLU A 28 4.71 2.15 9.38
C GLU A 28 4.23 3.49 8.79
N PRO A 29 5.11 4.25 8.11
CA PRO A 29 4.72 5.53 7.55
C PRO A 29 3.57 5.35 6.55
N SER A 30 2.55 6.20 6.66
CA SER A 30 1.41 6.14 5.76
C SER A 30 1.83 6.50 4.33
N VAL A 31 1.53 5.63 3.37
CA VAL A 31 1.84 5.87 1.95
C VAL A 31 1.06 7.07 1.41
N SER A 32 1.76 8.09 0.94
CA SER A 32 1.16 9.25 0.30
C SER A 32 0.77 8.98 -1.16
N PHE A 33 -0.51 9.10 -1.48
CA PHE A 33 -0.94 8.97 -2.88
C PHE A 33 -0.27 10.00 -3.81
N ARG A 34 -0.17 11.26 -3.36
CA ARG A 34 0.39 12.34 -4.17
C ARG A 34 1.90 12.25 -4.30
N TYR A 35 2.60 11.93 -3.21
CA TYR A 35 4.06 12.02 -3.17
C TYR A 35 4.78 10.69 -3.42
N GLU A 36 4.07 9.56 -3.35
CA GLU A 36 4.66 8.23 -3.58
C GLU A 36 4.00 7.52 -4.76
N VAL A 37 2.68 7.40 -4.77
CA VAL A 37 1.97 6.60 -5.79
C VAL A 37 1.99 7.27 -7.17
N LEU A 38 1.63 8.55 -7.27
CA LEU A 38 1.62 9.25 -8.57
C LEU A 38 3.02 9.36 -9.20
N PRO A 39 4.10 9.66 -8.46
CA PRO A 39 5.45 9.62 -9.01
C PRO A 39 5.85 8.22 -9.45
N ALA A 40 5.49 7.17 -8.70
CA ALA A 40 5.77 5.79 -9.11
C ALA A 40 5.08 5.45 -10.44
N LEU A 41 3.79 5.77 -10.59
CA LEU A 41 3.05 5.55 -11.85
C LEU A 41 3.63 6.38 -13.01
N SER A 42 4.06 7.60 -12.74
CA SER A 42 4.67 8.47 -13.74
C SER A 42 6.04 7.97 -14.18
N LYS A 43 6.86 7.48 -13.24
CA LYS A 43 8.17 6.88 -13.51
C LYS A 43 8.06 5.63 -14.37
N GLN A 44 7.01 4.83 -14.19
CA GLN A 44 6.70 3.67 -15.03
C GLN A 44 6.05 4.04 -16.39
N GLY A 45 5.87 5.33 -16.68
CA GLY A 45 5.31 5.81 -17.95
C GLY A 45 3.79 5.66 -18.08
N CYS A 46 3.07 5.25 -17.04
CA CYS A 46 1.62 5.04 -17.09
C CYS A 46 0.89 6.35 -17.43
N SER A 47 1.22 7.42 -16.74
CA SER A 47 0.63 8.77 -16.89
C SER A 47 1.30 9.60 -17.99
N SER A 48 2.01 8.97 -18.94
CA SER A 48 2.63 9.66 -20.07
C SER A 48 1.59 10.06 -21.13
N GLY A 49 1.84 11.18 -21.82
CA GLY A 49 0.97 11.67 -22.90
C GLY A 49 0.87 10.73 -24.10
N ALA A 50 1.80 9.78 -24.25
CA ALA A 50 1.74 8.75 -25.28
C ALA A 50 0.76 7.60 -24.94
N CYS A 51 0.37 7.45 -23.67
CA CYS A 51 -0.48 6.36 -23.18
C CYS A 51 -1.66 6.89 -22.34
N HIS A 52 -1.74 6.51 -21.06
CA HIS A 52 -2.93 6.83 -20.25
C HIS A 52 -2.96 8.29 -19.80
N GLY A 53 -1.84 9.02 -19.86
CA GLY A 53 -1.78 10.47 -19.63
C GLY A 53 -2.25 11.33 -20.82
N SER A 54 -2.69 10.71 -21.92
CA SER A 54 -3.26 11.43 -23.07
C SER A 54 -4.67 11.95 -22.74
N PRO A 55 -5.16 13.01 -23.40
CA PRO A 55 -6.52 13.52 -23.20
C PRO A 55 -7.62 12.46 -23.37
N SER A 56 -7.40 11.47 -24.24
CA SER A 56 -8.35 10.38 -24.48
C SER A 56 -8.07 9.14 -23.63
N GLY A 57 -6.89 9.01 -23.03
CA GLY A 57 -6.43 7.76 -22.42
C GLY A 57 -6.29 6.62 -23.44
N LYS A 58 -6.16 5.38 -22.95
CA LYS A 58 -6.15 4.16 -23.76
C LYS A 58 -6.88 3.02 -23.06
N GLY A 59 -7.58 2.17 -23.81
CA GLY A 59 -8.26 0.98 -23.27
C GLY A 59 -9.27 1.31 -22.17
N GLY A 60 -9.98 2.43 -22.29
CA GLY A 60 -10.90 2.91 -21.25
C GLY A 60 -10.24 3.28 -19.92
N PHE A 61 -8.92 3.51 -19.92
CA PHE A 61 -8.15 3.96 -18.77
C PHE A 61 -7.44 5.28 -19.08
N ARG A 62 -7.66 6.27 -18.21
CA ARG A 62 -7.07 7.60 -18.34
C ARG A 62 -6.53 8.06 -16.98
N LEU A 63 -5.32 8.61 -17.00
CA LEU A 63 -4.71 9.33 -15.91
C LEU A 63 -4.44 10.76 -16.38
N SER A 64 -4.28 11.68 -15.46
CA SER A 64 -3.80 13.02 -15.72
C SER A 64 -2.34 12.95 -16.16
N LEU A 65 -1.94 13.86 -17.06
CA LEU A 65 -0.57 13.90 -17.58
C LEU A 65 0.41 14.11 -16.42
N ARG A 66 1.28 13.13 -16.17
CA ARG A 66 2.30 13.16 -15.10
C ARG A 66 1.75 13.54 -13.71
N GLY A 67 0.51 13.16 -13.39
CA GLY A 67 -0.10 13.43 -12.07
C GLY A 67 -0.59 14.87 -11.87
N PHE A 68 -0.85 15.60 -12.96
CA PHE A 68 -1.38 16.97 -12.95
C PHE A 68 -2.65 17.14 -12.09
N ASP A 69 -3.54 16.15 -12.09
CA ASP A 69 -4.76 16.14 -11.28
C ASP A 69 -4.83 14.88 -10.39
N PRO A 70 -4.31 14.96 -9.15
CA PRO A 70 -4.33 13.85 -8.21
C PRO A 70 -5.73 13.38 -7.79
N GLN A 71 -6.73 14.26 -7.80
CA GLN A 71 -8.09 13.88 -7.43
C GLN A 71 -8.70 13.02 -8.54
N PHE A 72 -8.59 13.46 -9.79
CA PHE A 72 -9.00 12.69 -10.96
C PHE A 72 -8.32 11.32 -11.02
N ASP A 73 -7.00 11.27 -10.80
CA ASP A 73 -6.24 10.02 -10.85
C ASP A 73 -6.67 9.04 -9.77
N ARG A 74 -6.86 9.53 -8.54
CA ARG A 74 -7.33 8.71 -7.43
C ARG A 74 -8.71 8.13 -7.72
N LEU A 75 -9.63 8.95 -8.23
CA LEU A 75 -10.97 8.49 -8.59
C LEU A 75 -10.93 7.47 -9.73
N THR A 76 -10.08 7.68 -10.73
CA THR A 76 -9.96 6.76 -11.87
C THR A 76 -9.39 5.41 -11.46
N LEU A 77 -8.40 5.39 -10.56
CA LEU A 77 -7.84 4.13 -10.02
C LEU A 77 -8.85 3.38 -9.14
N LEU A 78 -9.59 4.09 -8.28
CA LEU A 78 -10.49 3.46 -7.31
C LEU A 78 -11.87 3.12 -7.87
N ARG A 79 -12.38 3.91 -8.81
CA ARG A 79 -13.77 3.82 -9.29
C ARG A 79 -13.89 3.50 -10.78
N GLY A 80 -12.84 3.77 -11.56
CA GLY A 80 -12.85 3.49 -12.99
C GLY A 80 -13.00 1.99 -13.28
N ASP A 81 -13.67 1.64 -14.39
CA ASP A 81 -14.03 0.26 -14.75
C ASP A 81 -14.63 -0.52 -13.57
N ARG A 82 -15.65 0.06 -12.92
CA ARG A 82 -16.37 -0.54 -11.79
C ARG A 82 -15.47 -0.89 -10.60
N GLY A 83 -14.36 -0.17 -10.43
CA GLY A 83 -13.41 -0.36 -9.33
C GLY A 83 -12.47 -1.55 -9.47
N ARG A 84 -12.45 -2.22 -10.63
CA ARG A 84 -11.65 -3.45 -10.84
C ARG A 84 -10.13 -3.21 -10.88
N ARG A 85 -9.69 -1.95 -11.02
CA ARG A 85 -8.26 -1.61 -11.14
C ARG A 85 -7.50 -1.74 -9.84
N THR A 86 -8.16 -1.55 -8.70
CA THR A 86 -7.56 -1.68 -7.36
C THR A 86 -8.40 -2.64 -6.53
N ASN A 87 -7.87 -3.83 -6.26
CA ASN A 87 -8.47 -4.78 -5.35
C ASN A 87 -7.89 -4.56 -3.95
N ARG A 88 -8.71 -4.04 -3.02
CA ARG A 88 -8.28 -3.77 -1.64
C ARG A 88 -8.23 -5.02 -0.77
N LEU A 89 -8.96 -6.06 -1.14
CA LEU A 89 -9.02 -7.32 -0.39
C LEU A 89 -7.86 -8.25 -0.79
N VAL A 90 -7.59 -8.34 -2.09
CA VAL A 90 -6.51 -9.14 -2.65
C VAL A 90 -5.64 -8.25 -3.56
N PRO A 91 -4.64 -7.52 -3.01
CA PRO A 91 -3.88 -6.53 -3.78
C PRO A 91 -3.23 -7.07 -5.05
N ARG A 92 -2.72 -8.31 -5.02
CA ARG A 92 -2.10 -8.98 -6.18
C ARG A 92 -3.06 -9.20 -7.36
N GLU A 93 -4.36 -9.17 -7.10
CA GLU A 93 -5.41 -9.26 -8.12
C GLU A 93 -5.83 -7.92 -8.71
N SER A 94 -5.22 -6.82 -8.26
CA SER A 94 -5.44 -5.50 -8.86
C SER A 94 -4.99 -5.51 -10.32
N LEU A 95 -5.88 -5.17 -11.25
CA LEU A 95 -5.51 -5.05 -12.67
C LEU A 95 -4.36 -4.06 -12.89
N LEU A 96 -4.22 -3.06 -12.00
CA LEU A 96 -3.09 -2.14 -11.99
C LEU A 96 -1.73 -2.86 -11.83
N LEU A 97 -1.67 -3.92 -11.01
CA LEU A 97 -0.46 -4.71 -10.78
C LEU A 97 -0.30 -5.87 -11.78
N GLN A 98 -1.39 -6.30 -12.39
CA GLN A 98 -1.41 -7.39 -13.37
C GLN A 98 -1.18 -6.92 -14.82
N LYS A 99 -0.80 -5.66 -15.05
CA LYS A 99 -0.63 -5.10 -16.41
C LYS A 99 0.20 -6.09 -17.25
N PRO A 100 -0.32 -6.55 -18.42
CA PRO A 100 0.45 -7.43 -19.28
C PRO A 100 1.70 -6.71 -19.79
N THR A 101 2.81 -7.45 -19.79
CA THR A 101 4.09 -7.10 -20.40
C THR A 101 3.94 -6.94 -21.90
#